data_AF-A0AA43V273-F1
#
_entry.id   AF-A0AA43V273-F1
#
_cell.length_a   1.000
_cell.length_b   1.000
_cell.length_c   1.000
_cell.angle_alpha   90.00
_cell.angle_beta   90.00
_cell.angle_gamma   90.00
#
_symmetry.space_group_name_H-M   'P 1'
#
loop_
_entity.id
_entity.type
_entity.pdbx_description
1 polymer ?
#
loop_
_entity_poly.entity_id
_entity_poly.type
_entity_poly.pdbx_seq_one_letter_code
_entity_poly.pdbx_strand_id
1 'polypeptide(L)'
;MAKCLLVKVRRETSVAVFRQCEIREKYLAIYKESFDEVITYLEKAGALEPGVLRLTTIDDNAIRAWKSQWKGRSRKHAHGAWDWQNLVSKRARSCKRFDVAVWGEDVLCGLSVGKLTRGKKTVRMDYLEAC
;
A
#
# COMPACT_ATOMS: atom_id res chain seq x y z
N MET A 1 -24.65 -4.76 13.67
CA MET A 1 -24.56 -4.08 12.35
C MET A 1 -24.00 -2.69 12.57
N ALA A 2 -22.76 -2.41 12.13
CA ALA A 2 -22.16 -1.08 12.33
C ALA A 2 -22.78 -0.08 11.34
N LYS A 3 -23.66 0.80 11.85
CA LYS A 3 -24.26 1.92 11.11
C LYS A 3 -23.19 3.02 10.95
N CYS A 4 -22.65 3.19 9.76
CA CYS A 4 -21.93 4.42 9.41
C CYS A 4 -22.94 5.57 9.28
N LEU A 5 -23.06 6.41 10.31
CA LEU A 5 -23.78 7.67 10.18
C LEU A 5 -22.96 8.64 9.29
N LEU A 6 -23.54 8.98 8.13
CA LEU A 6 -23.16 10.09 7.27
C LEU A 6 -23.59 11.39 7.95
N VAL A 7 -22.65 12.09 8.58
CA VAL A 7 -22.88 13.48 9.01
C VAL A 7 -22.40 14.38 7.87
N LYS A 8 -23.34 15.08 7.23
CA LYS A 8 -23.09 16.05 6.17
C LYS A 8 -22.84 17.41 6.83
N VAL A 9 -21.59 17.71 7.17
CA VAL A 9 -21.21 19.05 7.63
C VAL A 9 -20.85 19.90 6.42
N ARG A 10 -21.58 21.01 6.25
CA ARG A 10 -21.35 22.03 5.21
C ARG A 10 -20.50 23.16 5.80
N ARG A 11 -19.57 23.63 4.97
CA ARG A 11 -18.83 24.92 4.97
C ARG A 11 -17.46 24.97 5.65
N GLU A 12 -16.49 25.21 4.75
CA GLU A 12 -15.39 26.18 4.78
C GLU A 12 -14.29 26.04 5.83
N THR A 13 -13.07 25.91 5.28
CA THR A 13 -11.74 25.81 5.89
C THR A 13 -11.49 24.60 6.82
N SER A 14 -10.23 24.18 6.86
CA SER A 14 -9.62 23.18 7.76
C SER A 14 -9.71 21.69 7.39
N VAL A 15 -8.51 21.15 7.10
CA VAL A 15 -8.00 19.80 7.40
C VAL A 15 -9.05 18.69 7.43
N ALA A 16 -9.08 17.88 6.37
CA ALA A 16 -9.85 16.65 6.33
C ALA A 16 -9.50 15.78 7.54
N VAL A 17 -10.37 15.80 8.55
CA VAL A 17 -10.30 14.92 9.72
C VAL A 17 -10.44 13.50 9.20
N PHE A 18 -9.30 12.84 8.99
CA PHE A 18 -9.22 11.40 8.76
C PHE A 18 -9.90 10.74 9.96
N ARG A 19 -11.14 10.27 9.79
CA ARG A 19 -11.73 9.35 10.76
C ARG A 19 -10.78 8.16 10.86
N GLN A 20 -10.03 8.09 11.96
CA GLN A 20 -9.26 6.92 12.36
C GLN A 20 -10.19 5.72 12.24
N CYS A 21 -9.78 4.78 11.41
CA CYS A 21 -10.57 3.61 11.15
C CYS A 21 -9.90 2.46 11.86
N GLU A 22 -10.43 2.08 13.02
CA GLU A 22 -9.95 0.96 13.84
C GLU A 22 -9.79 -0.33 13.00
N ILE A 23 -10.65 -0.50 11.99
CA ILE A 23 -10.57 -1.62 11.03
C ILE A 23 -9.24 -1.59 10.26
N ARG A 24 -8.76 -0.42 9.84
CA ARG A 24 -7.48 -0.29 9.12
C ARG A 24 -6.33 -0.62 10.06
N GLU A 25 -6.33 -0.14 11.30
CA GLU A 25 -5.27 -0.43 12.27
C GLU A 25 -5.14 -1.94 12.51
N LYS A 26 -6.28 -2.62 12.70
CA LYS A 26 -6.31 -4.08 12.82
C LYS A 26 -5.67 -4.79 11.63
N TYR A 27 -6.05 -4.42 10.40
CA TYR A 27 -5.48 -5.08 9.21
C TYR A 27 -4.04 -4.67 8.93
N LEU A 28 -3.65 -3.46 9.30
CA LEU A 28 -2.28 -2.98 9.14
C LEU A 28 -1.32 -3.75 10.05
N ALA A 29 -1.74 -4.10 11.28
CA ALA A 29 -0.97 -5.00 12.13
C ALA A 29 -0.76 -6.37 11.48
N ILE A 30 -1.84 -6.96 10.96
CA ILE A 30 -1.79 -8.26 10.26
C ILE A 30 -0.84 -8.18 9.04
N TYR A 31 -0.92 -7.12 8.24
CA TYR A 31 -0.05 -6.96 7.08
C TYR A 31 1.42 -6.86 7.47
N LYS A 32 1.75 -6.08 8.51
CA LYS A 32 3.13 -5.96 9.00
C LYS A 32 3.66 -7.32 9.48
N GLU A 33 2.88 -8.03 10.28
CA GLU A 33 3.24 -9.38 10.74
C GLU A 33 3.48 -10.33 9.54
N SER A 34 2.60 -10.33 8.54
CA SER A 34 2.80 -11.15 7.34
C SER A 34 4.01 -10.71 6.51
N PHE A 35 4.34 -9.42 6.48
CA PHE A 35 5.52 -8.91 5.79
C PHE A 35 6.79 -9.41 6.46
N ASP A 36 6.87 -9.31 7.79
CA ASP A 36 8.01 -9.78 8.58
C ASP A 36 8.17 -11.31 8.48
N GLU A 37 7.06 -12.06 8.46
CA GLU A 37 7.06 -13.51 8.28
C GLU A 37 7.63 -13.92 6.91
N VAL A 38 7.22 -13.24 5.84
CA VAL A 38 7.72 -13.52 4.47
C VAL A 38 9.21 -13.21 4.35
N ILE A 39 9.66 -12.08 4.90
CA ILE A 39 11.09 -11.72 4.90
C ILE A 39 11.89 -12.79 5.66
N THR A 40 11.47 -13.12 6.88
CA THR A 40 12.12 -14.14 7.72
C THR A 40 12.18 -15.49 7.02
N TYR A 41 11.12 -15.88 6.32
CA TYR A 41 11.08 -17.13 5.57
C TYR A 41 12.11 -17.14 4.43
N LEU A 42 12.20 -16.06 3.65
CA LEU A 42 13.14 -15.96 2.54
C LEU A 42 14.60 -15.89 2.99
N GLU A 43 14.88 -15.19 4.09
CA GLU A 43 16.21 -15.14 4.70
C GLU A 43 16.64 -16.52 5.24
N LYS A 44 15.75 -17.22 5.95
CA LYS A 44 16.02 -18.58 6.45
C LYS A 44 16.23 -19.61 5.33
N ALA A 45 15.56 -19.42 4.19
CA ALA A 45 15.73 -20.26 3.02
C ALA A 45 17.06 -19.99 2.27
N GLY A 46 17.83 -18.96 2.67
CA GLY A 46 19.03 -18.54 1.96
C GLY A 46 18.74 -17.93 0.58
N ALA A 47 17.50 -17.52 0.32
CA ALA A 47 17.10 -16.93 -0.95
C ALA A 47 17.49 -15.46 -1.05
N LEU A 48 17.64 -14.78 0.10
CA LEU A 48 17.98 -13.37 0.21
C LEU A 48 18.88 -13.16 1.43
N GLU A 49 19.85 -12.25 1.31
CA GLU A 49 20.67 -11.82 2.44
C GLU A 49 19.83 -10.96 3.41
N PRO A 50 20.09 -11.02 4.73
CA PRO A 50 19.37 -10.24 5.71
C PRO A 50 19.39 -8.75 5.41
N GLY A 51 18.20 -8.13 5.44
CA GLY A 51 18.05 -6.69 5.22
C GLY A 51 18.07 -6.24 3.74
N VAL A 52 18.27 -7.14 2.78
CA VAL A 52 18.15 -6.81 1.34
C VAL A 52 16.70 -6.57 0.95
N LEU A 53 15.74 -7.31 1.50
CA LEU A 53 14.33 -7.14 1.20
C LEU A 53 13.61 -6.44 2.34
N ARG A 54 12.90 -5.37 2.02
CA ARG A 54 12.03 -4.67 2.97
C ARG A 54 10.64 -4.50 2.36
N LEU A 55 9.62 -4.90 3.11
CA LEU A 55 8.22 -4.78 2.75
C LEU A 55 7.57 -3.74 3.66
N THR A 56 6.97 -2.70 3.08
CA THR A 56 6.26 -1.65 3.84
C THR A 56 4.88 -1.42 3.27
N THR A 57 4.04 -0.68 3.98
CA THR A 57 2.85 -0.06 3.36
C THR A 57 3.29 1.05 2.40
N ILE A 58 2.39 1.50 1.52
CA ILE A 58 2.70 2.63 0.63
C ILE A 58 2.48 3.94 1.41
N ASP A 59 3.60 4.53 1.85
CA ASP A 59 3.67 5.80 2.56
C ASP A 59 4.24 6.92 1.67
N ASP A 60 4.47 8.10 2.25
CA ASP A 60 5.03 9.23 1.52
C ASP A 60 6.46 8.97 1.03
N ASN A 61 7.22 8.09 1.69
CA ASN A 61 8.55 7.68 1.24
C ASN A 61 8.47 6.85 -0.04
N ALA A 62 7.58 5.86 -0.07
CA ALA A 62 7.31 5.05 -1.27
C ALA A 62 6.83 5.92 -2.44
N ILE A 63 5.93 6.89 -2.19
CA ILE A 63 5.47 7.82 -3.23
C ILE A 63 6.59 8.73 -3.74
N ARG A 64 7.48 9.21 -2.85
CA ARG A 64 8.66 10.00 -3.26
C ARG A 64 9.63 9.17 -4.11
N ALA A 65 9.93 7.94 -3.70
CA ALA A 65 10.80 7.03 -4.44
C ALA A 65 10.21 6.70 -5.81
N TRP A 66 8.91 6.41 -5.91
CA TRP A 66 8.24 6.20 -7.20
C TRP A 66 8.38 7.42 -8.14
N LYS A 67 8.15 8.62 -7.61
CA LYS A 67 8.26 9.87 -8.41
C LYS A 67 9.67 10.10 -8.95
N SER A 68 10.71 9.77 -8.17
CA SER A 68 12.09 10.00 -8.59
C SER A 68 12.65 8.87 -9.45
N GLN A 69 12.29 7.63 -9.16
CA GLN A 69 12.90 6.44 -9.76
C GLN A 69 12.12 5.95 -11.00
N TRP A 70 10.78 6.03 -11.00
CA TRP A 70 9.95 5.38 -12.03
C TRP A 70 9.17 6.38 -12.89
N LYS A 71 8.62 7.43 -12.29
CA LYS A 71 7.75 8.39 -12.99
C LYS A 71 8.48 9.03 -14.17
N GLY A 72 7.93 8.85 -15.37
CA GLY A 72 8.52 9.35 -16.63
C GLY A 72 9.64 8.47 -17.22
N ARG A 73 10.03 7.38 -16.54
CA ARG A 73 11.03 6.41 -17.03
C ARG A 73 10.41 5.17 -17.67
N SER A 74 9.12 4.90 -17.44
CA SER A 74 8.42 3.76 -18.06
C SER A 74 8.43 3.87 -19.59
N ARG A 75 9.16 2.95 -20.24
CA ARG A 75 9.24 2.86 -21.70
C ARG A 75 8.06 2.05 -22.23
N LYS A 76 7.22 2.71 -23.04
CA LYS A 76 6.46 2.17 -24.19
C LYS A 76 5.51 0.98 -24.02
N HIS A 77 5.49 0.24 -22.91
CA HIS A 77 4.59 -0.90 -22.71
C HIS A 77 3.41 -0.51 -21.81
N ALA A 78 2.21 -0.63 -22.36
CA ALA A 78 0.93 -0.10 -21.84
C ALA A 78 0.40 -0.75 -20.54
N HIS A 79 1.24 -1.47 -19.80
CA HIS A 79 0.87 -2.19 -18.58
C HIS A 79 1.74 -1.70 -17.41
N GLY A 80 1.62 -0.41 -17.09
CA GLY A 80 2.42 0.28 -16.06
C GLY A 80 2.21 1.80 -16.13
N ALA A 81 3.07 2.57 -15.47
CA ALA A 81 2.99 4.02 -15.38
C ALA A 81 1.71 4.55 -14.70
N TRP A 82 1.22 3.80 -13.70
CA TRP A 82 0.06 4.25 -12.96
C TRP A 82 0.36 5.55 -12.21
N ASP A 83 -0.64 6.43 -12.10
CA ASP A 83 -0.55 7.54 -11.16
C ASP A 83 -0.73 7.01 -9.72
N TRP A 84 0.35 6.52 -9.13
CA TRP A 84 0.35 5.92 -7.80
C TRP A 84 -0.09 6.91 -6.72
N GLN A 85 0.26 8.18 -6.84
CA GLN A 85 -0.19 9.22 -5.91
C GLN A 85 -1.72 9.33 -5.92
N ASN A 86 -2.33 9.34 -7.12
CA ASN A 86 -3.78 9.37 -7.27
C ASN A 86 -4.44 8.04 -6.82
N LEU A 87 -3.86 6.89 -7.14
CA LEU A 87 -4.39 5.58 -6.72
C LEU A 87 -4.40 5.43 -5.19
N VAL A 88 -3.30 5.78 -4.53
CA VAL A 88 -3.17 5.68 -3.07
C VAL A 88 -4.09 6.68 -2.38
N SER A 89 -4.14 7.93 -2.83
CA SER A 89 -5.03 8.96 -2.26
C SER A 89 -6.51 8.61 -2.42
N LYS A 90 -6.94 8.08 -3.57
CA LYS A 90 -8.31 7.58 -3.76
C LYS A 90 -8.65 6.44 -2.80
N ARG A 91 -7.69 5.54 -2.56
CA ARG A 91 -7.85 4.40 -1.64
C ARG A 91 -7.69 4.80 -0.18
N ALA A 92 -7.08 5.95 0.12
CA ALA A 92 -6.83 6.43 1.48
C ALA A 92 -8.12 6.54 2.31
N ARG A 93 -9.26 6.78 1.64
CA ARG A 93 -10.60 6.87 2.25
C ARG A 93 -11.20 5.51 2.64
N SER A 94 -10.63 4.41 2.16
CA SER A 94 -11.10 3.07 2.46
C SER A 94 -10.27 2.43 3.56
N CYS A 95 -10.94 1.94 4.61
CA CYS A 95 -10.29 1.21 5.68
C CYS A 95 -9.92 -0.23 5.32
N LYS A 96 -10.65 -0.83 4.38
CA LYS A 96 -10.48 -2.21 3.93
C LYS A 96 -9.61 -2.27 2.67
N ARG A 97 -8.47 -1.58 2.72
CA ARG A 97 -7.49 -1.54 1.65
C ARG A 97 -6.27 -2.38 2.00
N PHE A 98 -5.66 -2.93 0.97
CA PHE A 98 -4.33 -3.53 1.02
C PHE A 98 -3.41 -2.67 0.19
N ASP A 99 -2.18 -2.50 0.65
CA ASP A 99 -1.14 -1.76 -0.02
C ASP A 99 0.22 -2.27 0.46
N VAL A 100 1.13 -2.48 -0.48
CA VAL A 100 2.49 -2.92 -0.21
C VAL A 100 3.45 -2.19 -1.14
N ALA A 101 4.56 -1.73 -0.56
CA ALA A 101 5.75 -1.28 -1.26
C ALA A 101 6.86 -2.28 -0.99
N VAL A 102 7.47 -2.75 -2.07
CA VAL A 102 8.58 -3.71 -2.07
C VAL A 102 9.85 -2.94 -2.32
N TRP A 103 10.80 -3.07 -1.40
CA TRP A 103 12.11 -2.41 -1.47
C TRP A 103 13.19 -3.47 -1.56
N GLY A 104 14.13 -3.28 -2.49
CA GLY A 104 15.41 -3.96 -2.53
C GLY A 104 16.48 -2.97 -2.07
N GLU A 105 17.11 -3.23 -0.94
CA GLU A 105 17.98 -2.29 -0.23
C GLU A 105 17.22 -0.97 0.00
N ASP A 106 17.65 0.10 -0.69
CA ASP A 106 17.00 1.43 -0.65
C ASP A 106 16.34 1.83 -1.98
N VAL A 107 16.22 0.88 -2.91
CA VAL A 107 15.54 1.06 -4.19
C VAL A 107 14.12 0.55 -4.09
N LEU A 108 13.17 1.32 -4.64
CA LEU A 108 11.80 0.88 -4.74
C LEU A 108 11.69 -0.10 -5.91
N CYS A 109 11.35 -1.35 -5.61
CA CYS A 109 11.28 -2.45 -6.58
C CYS A 109 9.86 -2.80 -6.99
N GLY A 110 8.86 -2.52 -6.15
CA GLY A 110 7.49 -2.93 -6.39
C GLY A 110 6.47 -2.06 -5.67
N LEU A 111 5.33 -1.82 -6.31
CA LEU A 111 4.15 -1.23 -5.69
C LEU A 111 2.93 -2.08 -6.03
N SER A 112 2.08 -2.30 -5.02
CA SER A 112 0.80 -2.95 -5.23
C SER A 112 -0.28 -2.35 -4.33
N VAL A 113 -1.47 -2.17 -4.89
CA VAL A 113 -2.67 -1.79 -4.14
C VAL A 113 -3.82 -2.74 -4.43
N GLY A 114 -4.61 -3.00 -3.40
CA GLY A 114 -5.69 -3.96 -3.42
C GLY A 114 -6.81 -3.63 -2.45
N LYS A 115 -7.67 -4.62 -2.24
CA LYS A 115 -8.79 -4.57 -1.30
C LYS A 115 -8.96 -5.92 -0.61
N LEU A 116 -9.42 -5.88 0.64
CA LEU A 116 -9.92 -7.08 1.30
C LEU A 116 -11.22 -7.53 0.62
N THR A 117 -11.34 -8.83 0.33
CA THR A 117 -12.57 -9.39 -0.22
C THR A 117 -13.69 -9.41 0.83
N ARG A 118 -14.94 -9.60 0.39
CA ARG A 118 -16.12 -9.63 1.29
C ARG A 118 -16.00 -10.68 2.39
N GLY A 119 -15.35 -11.80 2.10
CA GLY A 119 -15.09 -12.89 3.05
C GLY A 119 -14.00 -12.57 4.08
N LYS A 120 -13.27 -11.44 3.95
CA LYS A 120 -12.21 -10.98 4.86
C LYS A 120 -11.01 -11.93 5.04
N LYS A 121 -10.92 -13.00 4.26
CA LYS A 121 -9.85 -14.00 4.30
C LYS A 121 -8.82 -13.83 3.18
N THR A 122 -9.19 -13.13 2.12
CA THR A 122 -8.33 -12.96 0.95
C THR A 122 -8.16 -11.49 0.61
N VAL A 123 -7.01 -11.18 0.04
CA VAL A 123 -6.70 -9.88 -0.53
C VAL A 123 -6.81 -10.00 -2.04
N ARG A 124 -7.55 -9.07 -2.66
CA ARG A 124 -7.55 -8.90 -4.11
C ARG A 124 -6.52 -7.83 -4.46
N MET A 125 -5.53 -8.19 -5.25
CA MET A 125 -4.59 -7.25 -5.85
C MET A 125 -5.27 -6.61 -7.07
N ASP A 126 -5.38 -5.29 -7.08
CA ASP A 126 -6.04 -4.55 -8.17
C ASP A 126 -5.01 -3.96 -9.14
N TYR A 127 -3.89 -3.46 -8.61
CA TYR A 127 -2.81 -2.83 -9.38
C TYR A 127 -1.49 -3.34 -8.85
N LEU A 128 -0.58 -3.65 -9.77
CA LEU A 128 0.79 -4.09 -9.49
C LEU A 128 1.69 -3.41 -10.53
N GLU A 129 2.83 -2.87 -10.10
CA GLU A 129 3.91 -2.41 -10.96
C GLU A 129 5.23 -2.75 -10.28
N ALA A 130 6.19 -3.22 -11.06
CA ALA A 130 7.55 -3.51 -10.63
C ALA A 130 8.53 -2.65 -11.43
N CYS A 131 9.68 -2.35 -10.84
CA CYS A 131 10.73 -1.50 -11.42
C CYS A 131 11.41 -2.13 -12.64
#